data_AF-A0A2G5K1L0-F1
#
_entry.id   AF-A0A2G5K1L0-F1
#
_cell.length_a   1.000
_cell.length_b   1.000
_cell.length_c   1.000
_cell.angle_alpha   90.00
_cell.angle_beta   90.00
_cell.angle_gamma   90.00
#
_symmetry.space_group_name_H-M   'P 1'
#
loop_
_entity.id
_entity.type
_entity.pdbx_description
1 polymer ?
#
loop_
_entity_poly.entity_id
_entity_poly.type
_entity_poly.pdbx_seq_one_letter_code
_entity_poly.pdbx_strand_id
1 'polypeptide(L)'
;MTTKMKFSFTYLLLLLVSCFSLSAQEVTTSTETVLEKEREKELKEVKREVDKREKKEKKEARLEKEAEEAEKLKKKIASTEKSIAKMERQLTSIQGKMEKDIQKGKLSPNDIEKLNKKIEKLNTNLLKEGKKLEKLERKK
;
A
#
# COMPACT_ATOMS: atom_id res chain seq x y z
N MET A 1 24.50 29.82 -88.48
CA MET A 1 25.19 29.45 -87.23
C MET A 1 24.18 29.49 -86.07
N THR A 2 24.41 28.73 -84.99
CA THR A 2 23.69 28.75 -83.68
C THR A 2 22.43 27.87 -83.42
N THR A 3 22.24 26.73 -84.08
CA THR A 3 21.18 25.75 -83.68
C THR A 3 21.72 24.45 -83.08
N LYS A 4 22.93 24.00 -83.44
CA LYS A 4 23.51 22.75 -82.90
C LYS A 4 24.02 22.85 -81.46
N MET A 5 24.36 24.05 -80.97
CA MET A 5 24.90 24.24 -79.61
C MET A 5 23.82 24.30 -78.52
N LYS A 6 22.58 24.67 -78.89
CA LYS A 6 21.44 24.76 -77.96
C LYS A 6 20.89 23.38 -77.61
N PHE A 7 20.88 22.44 -78.56
CA PHE A 7 20.35 21.09 -78.38
C PHE A 7 21.21 20.21 -77.45
N SER A 8 22.54 20.36 -77.50
CA SER A 8 23.43 19.70 -76.53
C SER A 8 23.36 20.32 -75.14
N PHE A 9 23.18 21.65 -75.05
CA PHE A 9 23.06 22.33 -73.76
C PHE A 9 21.75 21.98 -73.04
N THR A 10 20.64 21.82 -73.77
CA THR A 10 19.37 21.36 -73.20
C THR A 10 19.42 19.91 -72.71
N TYR A 11 20.15 19.04 -73.41
CA TYR A 11 20.34 17.64 -72.97
C TYR A 11 21.23 17.56 -71.73
N LEU A 12 22.27 18.39 -71.64
CA LEU A 12 23.14 18.49 -70.47
C LEU A 12 22.39 19.01 -69.24
N LEU A 13 21.50 20.00 -69.43
CA LEU A 13 20.66 20.53 -68.36
C LEU A 13 19.64 19.50 -67.87
N LEU A 14 19.05 18.72 -68.79
CA LEU A 14 18.11 17.64 -68.46
C LEU A 14 18.79 16.51 -67.64
N LEU A 15 20.04 16.19 -67.97
CA LEU A 15 20.86 15.18 -67.27
C LEU A 15 21.27 15.64 -65.85
N LEU A 16 21.57 16.93 -65.68
CA LEU A 16 21.87 17.52 -64.37
C LEU A 16 20.64 17.57 -63.45
N VAL A 17 19.45 17.82 -63.99
CA VAL A 17 18.18 17.80 -63.24
C VAL A 17 17.83 16.38 -62.77
N SER A 18 18.11 15.34 -63.57
CA SER A 18 17.89 13.94 -63.16
C SER A 18 18.83 13.45 -62.04
N CYS A 19 20.04 14.01 -61.91
CA CYS A 19 20.95 13.67 -60.81
C CYS A 19 20.51 14.28 -59.47
N PHE A 20 19.87 15.46 -59.49
CA PHE A 20 19.43 16.12 -58.25
C PHE A 20 18.24 15.44 -57.58
N SER A 21 17.40 14.73 -58.35
CA SER A 21 16.23 14.02 -57.82
C SER A 21 16.59 12.75 -57.04
N LEU A 22 17.76 12.14 -57.29
CA LEU A 22 18.19 10.92 -56.61
C LEU A 22 18.76 11.21 -55.21
N SER A 23 19.41 12.36 -55.02
CA SER A 23 20.00 12.76 -53.73
C SER A 23 19.00 13.31 -52.71
N ALA A 24 17.79 13.71 -53.15
CA ALA A 24 16.75 14.26 -52.26
C ALA A 24 15.91 13.17 -51.56
N GLN A 25 15.92 11.93 -52.06
CA GLN A 25 15.09 10.84 -51.54
C GLN A 25 15.80 9.99 -50.46
N GLU A 26 17.14 9.99 -50.41
CA GLU A 26 17.92 9.29 -49.37
C GLU A 26 18.03 10.08 -48.05
N VAL A 27 18.01 11.42 -48.12
CA VAL A 27 18.16 12.28 -46.92
C VAL A 27 16.87 12.33 -46.10
N THR A 28 15.69 12.31 -46.74
CA THR A 28 14.40 12.33 -46.04
C THR A 28 14.12 11.01 -45.29
N THR A 29 14.41 9.87 -45.92
CA THR A 29 14.22 8.53 -45.32
C THR A 29 15.20 8.23 -44.17
N SER A 30 16.45 8.68 -44.27
CA SER A 30 17.43 8.53 -43.17
C SER A 30 17.11 9.43 -41.97
N THR A 31 16.59 10.64 -42.20
CA THR A 31 16.27 11.58 -41.11
C THR A 31 14.97 11.20 -40.38
N GLU A 32 13.94 10.70 -41.09
CA GLU A 32 12.72 10.17 -40.48
C GLU A 32 13.00 8.94 -39.61
N THR A 33 13.85 8.01 -40.06
CA THR A 33 14.19 6.80 -39.28
C THR A 33 15.06 7.08 -38.06
N VAL A 34 15.85 8.16 -38.05
CA VAL A 34 16.59 8.63 -36.86
C VAL A 34 15.64 9.32 -35.87
N LEU A 35 14.75 10.19 -36.35
CA LEU A 35 13.72 10.85 -35.53
C LEU A 35 12.75 9.86 -34.89
N GLU A 36 12.33 8.81 -35.61
CA GLU A 36 11.48 7.75 -35.04
C GLU A 36 12.19 6.96 -33.94
N LYS A 37 13.49 6.66 -34.10
CA LYS A 37 14.29 5.97 -33.07
C LYS A 37 14.52 6.82 -31.83
N GLU A 38 14.68 8.14 -31.98
CA GLU A 38 14.78 9.05 -30.84
C GLU A 38 13.45 9.16 -30.10
N ARG A 39 12.33 9.32 -30.82
CA ARG A 39 10.99 9.27 -30.22
C ARG A 39 10.71 7.95 -29.50
N GLU A 40 11.14 6.82 -30.06
CA GLU A 40 10.96 5.52 -29.42
C GLU A 40 11.81 5.39 -28.12
N LYS A 41 13.02 5.96 -28.11
CA LYS A 41 13.88 6.02 -26.91
C LYS A 41 13.27 6.93 -25.83
N GLU A 42 12.81 8.12 -26.20
CA GLU A 42 12.14 9.04 -25.28
C GLU A 42 10.86 8.42 -24.71
N LEU A 43 10.03 7.80 -25.54
CA LEU A 43 8.84 7.09 -25.09
C LEU A 43 9.18 5.92 -24.16
N LYS A 44 10.25 5.17 -24.44
CA LYS A 44 10.74 4.10 -23.56
C LYS A 44 11.28 4.65 -22.24
N GLU A 45 11.95 5.79 -22.25
CA GLU A 45 12.50 6.42 -21.05
C GLU A 45 11.38 7.00 -20.17
N VAL A 46 10.45 7.74 -20.76
CA VAL A 46 9.24 8.23 -20.09
C VAL A 46 8.44 7.07 -19.52
N LYS A 47 8.23 5.99 -20.29
CA LYS A 47 7.53 4.79 -19.80
C LYS A 47 8.26 4.15 -18.62
N ARG A 48 9.60 4.05 -18.66
CA ARG A 48 10.41 3.54 -17.55
C ARG A 48 10.33 4.44 -16.32
N GLU A 49 10.27 5.76 -16.49
CA GLU A 49 10.10 6.69 -15.37
C GLU A 49 8.72 6.57 -14.74
N VAL A 50 7.66 6.51 -15.55
CA VAL A 50 6.28 6.30 -15.07
C VAL A 50 6.19 4.96 -14.32
N ASP A 51 6.70 3.88 -14.90
CA ASP A 51 6.73 2.55 -14.25
C ASP A 51 7.50 2.57 -12.92
N LYS A 52 8.59 3.35 -12.83
CA LYS A 52 9.36 3.50 -11.58
C LYS A 52 8.58 4.29 -10.53
N ARG A 53 7.88 5.36 -10.93
CA ARG A 53 7.05 6.18 -10.03
C ARG A 53 5.86 5.38 -9.52
N GLU A 54 5.12 4.71 -10.39
CA GLU A 54 4.01 3.83 -9.99
C GLU A 54 4.46 2.71 -9.04
N LYS A 55 5.63 2.10 -9.29
CA LYS A 55 6.19 1.08 -8.38
C LYS A 55 6.56 1.66 -7.01
N LYS A 56 7.03 2.90 -6.94
CA LYS A 56 7.35 3.56 -5.66
C LYS A 56 6.08 3.91 -4.90
N GLU A 57 5.11 4.55 -5.55
CA GLU A 57 3.81 4.88 -4.95
C GLU A 57 3.08 3.62 -4.45
N LYS A 58 3.09 2.54 -5.24
CA LYS A 58 2.49 1.26 -4.82
C LYS A 58 3.21 0.64 -3.62
N LYS A 59 4.52 0.82 -3.49
CA LYS A 59 5.29 0.35 -2.32
C LYS A 59 4.98 1.21 -1.10
N GLU A 60 4.98 2.52 -1.24
CA GLU A 60 4.65 3.46 -0.17
C GLU A 60 3.23 3.25 0.34
N ALA A 61 2.25 3.11 -0.56
CA ALA A 61 0.87 2.81 -0.20
C ALA A 61 0.69 1.45 0.48
N ARG A 62 1.55 0.46 0.19
CA ARG A 62 1.56 -0.83 0.90
C ARG A 62 2.13 -0.69 2.31
N LEU A 63 3.26 0.01 2.43
CA LEU A 63 3.90 0.26 3.73
C LEU A 63 2.99 1.08 4.66
N GLU A 64 2.29 2.08 4.13
CA GLU A 64 1.32 2.87 4.90
C GLU A 64 0.16 2.01 5.39
N LYS A 65 -0.42 1.15 4.53
CA LYS A 65 -1.48 0.22 4.92
C LYS A 65 -1.01 -0.77 5.97
N GLU A 66 0.18 -1.34 5.80
CA GLU A 66 0.76 -2.27 6.79
C GLU A 66 1.01 -1.57 8.13
N ALA A 67 1.50 -0.33 8.12
CA ALA A 67 1.67 0.47 9.32
C ALA A 67 0.34 0.78 10.01
N GLU A 68 -0.70 1.16 9.25
CA GLU A 68 -2.04 1.43 9.77
C GLU A 68 -2.68 0.17 10.36
N GLU A 69 -2.55 -0.97 9.70
CA GLU A 69 -3.02 -2.27 10.21
C GLU A 69 -2.31 -2.67 11.50
N ALA A 70 -0.99 -2.49 11.56
CA ALA A 70 -0.20 -2.75 12.75
C ALA A 70 -0.59 -1.82 13.91
N GLU A 71 -0.84 -0.53 13.64
CA GLU A 71 -1.30 0.41 14.65
C GLU A 71 -2.71 0.06 15.16
N LYS A 72 -3.64 -0.28 14.27
CA LYS A 72 -4.98 -0.77 14.62
C LYS A 72 -4.90 -2.03 15.49
N LEU A 73 -4.00 -2.95 15.17
CA LEU A 73 -3.80 -4.16 15.96
C LEU A 73 -3.27 -3.84 17.36
N LYS A 74 -2.24 -2.99 17.47
CA LYS A 74 -1.70 -2.51 18.75
C LYS A 74 -2.77 -1.84 19.61
N LYS A 75 -3.60 -0.97 19.02
CA LYS A 75 -4.72 -0.32 19.72
C LYS A 75 -5.75 -1.32 20.22
N LYS A 76 -6.07 -2.36 19.44
CA LYS A 76 -6.98 -3.43 19.86
C LYS A 76 -6.42 -4.23 21.03
N ILE A 77 -5.14 -4.61 20.96
CA ILE A 77 -4.43 -5.32 22.05
C ILE A 77 -4.49 -4.48 23.33
N ALA A 78 -4.05 -3.22 23.28
CA ALA A 78 -4.02 -2.34 24.45
C ALA A 78 -5.42 -2.12 25.06
N SER A 79 -6.45 -2.02 24.21
CA SER A 79 -7.84 -1.90 24.68
C SER A 79 -8.31 -3.17 25.39
N THR A 80 -8.01 -4.35 24.84
CA THR A 80 -8.34 -5.64 25.46
C THR A 80 -7.60 -5.85 26.77
N GLU A 81 -6.29 -5.55 26.84
CA GLU A 81 -5.50 -5.59 28.08
C GLU A 81 -6.10 -4.69 29.16
N LYS A 82 -6.48 -3.46 28.80
CA LYS A 82 -7.12 -2.52 29.73
C LYS A 82 -8.47 -3.05 30.25
N SER A 83 -9.24 -3.74 29.40
CA SER A 83 -10.49 -4.38 29.81
C SER A 83 -10.25 -5.52 30.80
N ILE A 84 -9.26 -6.37 30.53
CA ILE A 84 -8.85 -7.46 31.43
C ILE A 84 -8.42 -6.89 32.78
N ALA A 85 -7.50 -5.92 32.79
CA ALA A 85 -7.01 -5.29 34.02
C ALA A 85 -8.15 -4.65 34.84
N LYS A 86 -9.17 -4.08 34.19
CA LYS A 86 -10.35 -3.54 34.88
C LYS A 86 -11.16 -4.66 35.54
N MET A 87 -11.37 -5.78 34.86
CA MET A 87 -12.10 -6.93 35.40
C MET A 87 -11.33 -7.59 36.56
N GLU A 88 -10.01 -7.72 36.45
CA GLU A 88 -9.15 -8.23 37.53
C GLU A 88 -9.27 -7.37 38.79
N ARG A 89 -9.16 -6.05 38.65
CA ARG A 89 -9.35 -5.12 39.78
C ARG A 89 -10.74 -5.24 40.40
N GLN A 90 -11.77 -5.43 39.58
CA GLN A 90 -13.13 -5.65 40.07
C GLN A 90 -13.26 -6.96 40.84
N LEU A 91 -12.65 -8.05 40.34
CA LEU A 91 -12.62 -9.34 41.02
C LEU A 91 -11.93 -9.22 42.38
N THR A 92 -10.72 -8.67 42.43
CA THR A 92 -9.97 -8.48 43.68
C THR A 92 -10.76 -7.61 44.68
N SER A 93 -11.39 -6.53 44.21
CA SER A 93 -12.21 -5.68 45.09
C SER A 93 -13.45 -6.39 45.61
N ILE A 94 -14.12 -7.21 44.80
CA ILE A 94 -15.32 -7.95 45.23
C ILE A 94 -14.92 -9.05 46.21
N GLN A 95 -13.91 -9.85 45.88
CA GLN A 95 -13.40 -10.92 46.74
C GLN A 95 -12.93 -10.37 48.09
N GLY A 96 -12.14 -9.29 48.10
CA GLY A 96 -11.65 -8.69 49.34
C GLY A 96 -12.75 -8.06 50.21
N LYS A 97 -13.82 -7.52 49.62
CA LYS A 97 -14.99 -7.03 50.38
C LYS A 97 -15.80 -8.21 50.93
N MET A 98 -16.06 -9.20 50.08
CA MET A 98 -16.80 -10.41 50.43
C MET A 98 -16.14 -11.15 51.59
N GLU A 99 -14.82 -11.38 51.54
CA GLU A 99 -14.08 -12.06 52.59
C GLU A 99 -14.14 -11.30 53.93
N LYS A 100 -13.97 -9.98 53.90
CA LYS A 100 -14.09 -9.13 55.10
C LYS A 100 -15.49 -9.16 55.71
N ASP A 101 -16.53 -9.15 54.87
CA ASP A 101 -17.91 -9.14 55.34
C ASP A 101 -18.36 -10.53 55.82
N ILE A 102 -17.83 -11.62 55.24
CA ILE A 102 -17.98 -12.99 55.74
C ILE A 102 -17.35 -13.12 57.12
N GLN A 103 -16.10 -12.67 57.30
CA GLN A 103 -15.42 -12.71 58.60
C GLN A 103 -16.17 -11.93 59.69
N LYS A 104 -16.86 -10.84 59.30
CA LYS A 104 -17.68 -10.04 60.21
C LYS A 104 -19.09 -10.59 60.43
N GLY A 105 -19.46 -11.69 59.78
CA GLY A 105 -20.81 -12.26 59.84
C GLY A 105 -21.90 -11.35 59.24
N LYS A 106 -21.52 -10.41 58.37
CA LYS A 106 -22.44 -9.41 57.80
C LYS A 106 -23.17 -9.88 56.55
N LEU A 107 -22.72 -10.96 55.94
CA LEU A 107 -23.27 -11.49 54.70
C LEU A 107 -24.21 -12.65 54.98
N SER A 108 -25.44 -12.57 54.44
CA SER A 108 -26.37 -13.68 54.43
C SER A 108 -25.96 -14.72 53.36
N PRO A 109 -26.39 -15.99 53.49
CA PRO A 109 -26.11 -17.02 52.48
C PRO A 109 -26.56 -16.62 51.06
N ASN A 110 -27.71 -15.95 50.94
CA ASN A 110 -28.23 -15.48 49.66
C ASN A 110 -27.34 -14.37 49.05
N ASP A 111 -26.81 -13.47 49.87
CA ASP A 111 -25.91 -12.41 49.38
C ASP A 111 -24.57 -12.98 48.94
N ILE A 112 -24.05 -13.99 49.64
CA ILE A 112 -22.86 -14.75 49.22
C ILE A 112 -23.10 -15.40 47.86
N GLU A 113 -24.26 -16.03 47.65
CA GLU A 113 -24.61 -16.65 46.37
C GLU A 113 -24.67 -15.61 45.23
N LYS A 114 -25.26 -14.44 45.48
CA LYS A 114 -25.29 -13.34 44.49
C LYS A 114 -23.88 -12.84 44.14
N LEU A 115 -23.02 -12.68 45.14
CA LEU A 115 -21.62 -12.26 44.93
C LEU A 115 -20.85 -13.33 44.14
N ASN A 116 -21.02 -14.61 44.48
CA ASN A 116 -20.42 -15.72 43.75
C ASN A 116 -20.87 -15.76 42.29
N LYS A 117 -22.17 -15.60 42.01
CA LYS A 117 -22.69 -15.47 40.62
C LYS A 117 -22.06 -14.29 39.87
N LYS A 118 -21.79 -13.18 40.55
CA LYS A 118 -21.11 -12.03 39.93
C LYS A 118 -19.64 -12.31 39.64
N ILE A 119 -18.94 -12.97 40.57
CA ILE A 119 -17.55 -13.43 40.40
C ILE A 119 -17.46 -14.40 39.22
N GLU A 120 -18.36 -15.37 39.13
CA GLU A 120 -18.39 -16.36 38.04
C GLU A 120 -18.60 -15.70 36.67
N LYS A 121 -19.52 -14.73 36.57
CA LYS A 121 -19.71 -13.94 35.36
C LYS A 121 -18.46 -13.16 34.97
N LEU A 122 -17.79 -12.53 35.94
CA LEU A 122 -16.53 -11.80 35.70
C LEU A 122 -15.42 -12.75 35.24
N ASN A 123 -15.24 -13.90 35.89
CA ASN A 123 -14.27 -14.91 35.47
C ASN A 123 -14.54 -15.42 34.06
N THR A 124 -15.81 -15.69 33.72
CA THR A 124 -16.20 -16.12 32.38
C THR A 124 -15.86 -15.06 31.32
N ASN A 125 -16.14 -13.79 31.62
CA ASN A 125 -15.81 -12.68 30.73
C ASN A 125 -14.30 -12.48 30.60
N LEU A 126 -13.56 -12.62 31.71
CA LEU A 126 -12.11 -12.55 31.73
C LEU A 126 -11.47 -13.65 30.87
N LEU A 127 -11.97 -14.88 30.94
CA LEU A 127 -11.54 -15.97 30.05
C LEU A 127 -11.84 -15.67 28.58
N LYS A 128 -13.00 -15.07 28.28
CA LYS A 128 -13.35 -14.69 26.90
C LYS A 128 -12.43 -13.58 26.38
N GLU A 129 -12.16 -12.54 27.17
CA GLU A 129 -11.24 -11.47 26.80
C GLU A 129 -9.80 -11.97 26.70
N GLY A 130 -9.35 -12.86 27.60
CA GLY A 130 -8.03 -13.50 27.52
C GLY A 130 -7.86 -14.30 26.21
N LYS A 131 -8.87 -15.08 25.82
CA LYS A 131 -8.88 -15.77 24.51
C LYS A 131 -8.88 -14.81 23.33
N LYS A 132 -9.50 -13.63 23.44
CA LYS A 132 -9.45 -12.60 22.39
C LYS A 132 -8.05 -12.00 22.31
N LEU A 133 -7.44 -11.69 23.45
CA LEU A 133 -6.08 -11.16 23.52
C LEU A 133 -5.08 -12.12 22.87
N GLU A 134 -5.12 -13.40 23.26
CA GLU A 134 -4.26 -14.43 22.68
C GLU A 134 -4.41 -14.51 21.15
N LYS A 135 -5.64 -14.43 20.63
CA LYS A 135 -5.89 -14.39 19.17
C LYS A 135 -5.35 -13.14 18.49
N LEU A 136 -5.33 -11.99 19.17
CA LEU A 136 -4.78 -10.75 18.64
C LEU A 136 -3.24 -10.76 18.68
N GLU A 137 -2.65 -11.31 19.74
CA GLU A 137 -1.20 -11.48 19.88
C GLU A 137 -0.63 -12.45 18.86
N ARG A 138 -1.36 -13.51 18.51
CA ARG A 138 -0.97 -14.41 17.40
C ARG A 138 -0.98 -13.74 16.02
N LYS A 139 -1.65 -12.59 15.88
CA LYS A 139 -1.70 -11.81 14.63
C LYS A 139 -0.65 -10.69 14.59
N LYS A 140 0.03 -10.45 15.72
CA LYS A 140 1.11 -9.47 15.83
C LYS A 140 2.36 -10.00 15.15
#